data_AF-A0A3D5VDI6-F1
#
_entry.id   AF-A0A3D5VDI6-F1
#
_cell.length_a   1.000
_cell.length_b   1.000
_cell.length_c   1.000
_cell.angle_alpha   90.00
_cell.angle_beta   90.00
_cell.angle_gamma   90.00
#
_symmetry.space_group_name_H-M   'P 1'
#
loop_
_entity.id
_entity.type
_entity.pdbx_description
1 polymer ?
#
loop_
_entity_poly.entity_id
_entity_poly.type
_entity_poly.pdbx_seq_one_letter_code
_entity_poly.pdbx_strand_id
1 'polypeptide(L)'
;ALKNEKVVGRIAGIINPRYIEKWQNKYARFGWIDFIDDEEVSKALLETVENWGRENGMEAIHGPLGFTDLDPEGMLIEGFEELGTIATIYNYPYYSQ
;
A
#
# COMPACT_ATOMS: atom_id res chain seq x y z
N ALA A 1 6.76 9.96 -3.28
CA ALA A 1 8.04 10.44 -2.75
C ALA A 1 8.89 11.03 -3.86
N LEU A 2 9.56 12.16 -3.61
CA LEU A 2 10.49 12.82 -4.53
C LEU A 2 11.88 12.90 -3.89
N LYS A 3 12.93 12.57 -4.63
CA LYS A 3 14.34 12.74 -4.21
C LYS A 3 15.10 13.35 -5.36
N ASN A 4 15.71 14.52 -5.15
CA ASN A 4 16.41 15.29 -6.20
C ASN A 4 15.52 15.47 -7.45
N GLU A 5 14.28 15.91 -7.25
CA GLU A 5 13.25 16.12 -8.29
C GLU A 5 12.83 14.87 -9.08
N LYS A 6 13.27 13.68 -8.68
CA LYS A 6 12.87 12.40 -9.28
C LYS A 6 11.83 11.70 -8.42
N VAL A 7 10.82 11.11 -9.06
CA VAL A 7 9.86 10.22 -8.40
C VAL A 7 10.59 8.95 -7.98
N VAL A 8 10.63 8.70 -6.67
CA VAL A 8 11.28 7.53 -6.06
C VAL A 8 10.30 6.56 -5.40
N GLY A 9 9.02 6.95 -5.33
CA GLY A 9 7.98 6.04 -4.89
C GLY A 9 6.59 6.66 -4.92
N ARG A 10 5.57 5.82 -4.79
CA ARG A 10 4.15 6.14 -4.82
C ARG A 10 3.40 5.25 -3.84
N ILE A 11 2.28 5.75 -3.36
CA ILE A 11 1.32 5.04 -2.53
C ILE A 11 -0.04 5.68 -2.76
N ALA A 12 -1.10 4.87 -2.76
CA ALA A 12 -2.46 5.39 -2.76
C ALA A 12 -3.09 5.17 -1.38
N GLY A 13 -3.79 6.19 -0.89
CA GLY A 13 -4.72 6.09 0.22
C GLY A 13 -6.15 5.99 -0.31
N ILE A 14 -6.96 5.10 0.27
CA ILE A 14 -8.35 4.88 -0.14
C ILE A 14 -9.23 4.86 1.11
N ILE A 15 -10.27 5.68 1.15
CA ILE A 15 -11.34 5.57 2.14
C ILE A 15 -12.56 5.02 1.42
N ASN A 16 -13.08 3.90 1.91
CA ASN A 16 -14.26 3.24 1.34
C ASN A 16 -15.45 3.37 2.30
N PRO A 17 -16.37 4.34 2.08
CA PRO A 17 -17.51 4.54 2.97
C PRO A 17 -18.40 3.30 3.11
N ARG A 18 -18.53 2.49 2.04
CA ARG A 18 -19.33 1.25 2.08
C ARG A 18 -18.72 0.18 2.96
N TYR A 19 -17.38 0.11 3.00
CA TYR A 19 -16.68 -0.79 3.93
C TYR A 19 -16.95 -0.37 5.38
N ILE A 20 -16.83 0.93 5.67
CA ILE A 20 -17.07 1.48 7.01
C ILE A 20 -18.52 1.25 7.43
N GLU A 21 -19.49 1.51 6.56
CA GLU A 21 -20.91 1.27 6.84
C GLU A 21 -21.22 -0.21 7.12
N LYS A 22 -20.64 -1.12 6.34
CA LYS A 22 -20.91 -2.56 6.46
C LYS A 22 -20.22 -3.19 7.68
N TRP A 23 -18.96 -2.86 7.91
CA TRP A 23 -18.10 -3.54 8.88
C TRP A 23 -17.84 -2.73 10.15
N GLN A 24 -18.26 -1.46 10.18
CA GLN A 24 -18.09 -0.53 11.32
C GLN A 24 -16.63 -0.27 11.71
N ASN A 25 -15.69 -0.62 10.83
CA ASN A 25 -14.26 -0.35 11.00
C ASN A 25 -13.89 0.91 10.22
N LYS A 26 -13.40 1.94 10.91
CA LYS A 26 -12.93 3.19 10.28
C LYS A 26 -11.49 3.08 9.81
N TYR A 27 -11.23 2.19 8.86
CA TYR A 27 -9.88 1.97 8.36
C TYR A 27 -9.69 2.67 7.01
N ALA A 28 -8.60 3.42 6.89
CA ALA A 28 -8.07 3.79 5.57
C ALA A 28 -7.41 2.54 4.97
N ARG A 29 -7.56 2.36 3.66
CA ARG A 29 -6.75 1.38 2.93
C ARG A 29 -5.54 2.07 2.33
N PHE A 30 -4.45 1.32 2.19
CA PHE A 30 -3.36 1.72 1.31
C PHE A 30 -3.16 0.66 0.23
N GLY A 31 -2.70 1.07 -0.94
CA GLY A 31 -2.50 0.17 -2.09
C GLY A 31 -1.63 0.82 -3.16
N TRP A 32 -1.35 0.06 -4.24
CA TRP A 32 -0.47 0.48 -5.35
C TRP A 32 0.85 1.11 -4.87
N ILE A 33 1.40 0.53 -3.80
CA ILE A 33 2.66 0.97 -3.20
C ILE A 33 3.82 0.53 -4.07
N ASP A 34 4.70 1.47 -4.40
CA ASP A 34 5.88 1.22 -5.23
C ASP A 34 7.01 2.16 -4.84
N PHE A 35 8.22 1.66 -4.68
CA PHE A 35 9.37 2.44 -4.21
C PHE A 35 10.68 1.80 -4.60
N ILE A 36 11.74 2.61 -4.72
CA ILE A 36 13.11 2.12 -4.87
C ILE A 36 13.62 1.51 -3.55
N ASP A 37 14.67 0.68 -3.63
CA ASP A 37 15.36 0.06 -2.49
C ASP A 37 16.06 1.12 -1.59
N ASP A 38 15.25 1.81 -0.79
CA ASP A 38 15.63 2.87 0.14
C ASP A 38 14.58 2.92 1.26
N GLU A 39 14.95 2.47 2.46
CA GLU A 39 14.08 2.36 3.63
C GLU A 39 13.40 3.70 3.99
N GLU A 40 14.10 4.82 3.80
CA GLU A 40 13.54 6.15 4.06
C GLU A 40 12.38 6.47 3.11
N VAL A 41 12.40 5.91 1.89
CA VAL A 41 11.32 6.11 0.91
C VAL A 41 10.08 5.31 1.31
N SER A 42 10.22 4.03 1.63
CA SER A 42 9.09 3.18 2.02
C SER A 42 8.44 3.68 3.30
N LYS A 43 9.25 4.03 4.30
CA LYS A 43 8.81 4.64 5.55
C LYS A 43 8.04 5.94 5.32
N ALA A 44 8.59 6.88 4.54
CA ALA A 44 7.92 8.14 4.25
C ALA A 44 6.56 7.94 3.54
N LEU A 45 6.44 6.95 2.65
CA LEU A 45 5.16 6.64 1.99
C LEU A 45 4.12 6.11 2.98
N LEU A 46 4.50 5.17 3.85
CA LEU A 46 3.60 4.59 4.85
C LEU A 46 3.18 5.64 5.89
N GLU A 47 4.12 6.42 6.43
CA GLU A 47 3.81 7.52 7.36
C GLU A 47 2.87 8.55 6.72
N THR A 48 3.04 8.83 5.43
CA THR A 48 2.15 9.77 4.71
C THR A 48 0.71 9.25 4.66
N VAL A 49 0.49 7.97 4.36
CA VAL A 49 -0.87 7.42 4.28
C VAL A 49 -1.50 7.25 5.66
N GLU A 50 -0.70 6.94 6.70
CA GLU A 50 -1.16 6.90 8.09
C GLU A 50 -1.64 8.28 8.56
N ASN A 51 -0.84 9.32 8.31
CA ASN A 51 -1.17 10.69 8.67
C ASN A 51 -2.41 11.17 7.92
N TRP A 52 -2.47 10.92 6.61
CA TRP A 52 -3.65 11.21 5.80
C TRP A 52 -4.90 10.49 6.32
N GLY A 53 -4.79 9.21 6.69
CA GLY A 53 -5.89 8.45 7.28
C GLY A 53 -6.39 9.10 8.58
N ARG A 54 -5.47 9.47 9.47
CA ARG A 54 -5.78 10.13 10.74
C ARG A 54 -6.46 11.49 10.55
N GLU A 55 -5.98 12.30 9.61
CA GLU A 55 -6.58 13.59 9.24
C GLU A 55 -8.03 13.42 8.73
N ASN A 56 -8.34 12.28 8.12
CA ASN A 56 -9.68 11.95 7.65
C ASN A 56 -10.52 11.17 8.69
N GLY A 57 -10.08 11.11 9.95
CA GLY A 57 -10.83 10.48 11.04
C GLY A 57 -10.84 8.95 11.00
N MET A 58 -9.88 8.33 10.31
CA MET A 58 -9.67 6.89 10.34
C MET A 58 -8.85 6.48 11.58
N GLU A 59 -9.11 5.29 12.09
CA GLU A 59 -8.55 4.73 13.32
C GLU A 59 -7.37 3.80 13.06
N ALA A 60 -7.26 3.24 11.85
CA ALA A 60 -6.14 2.42 11.41
C ALA A 60 -5.95 2.48 9.88
N ILE A 61 -4.81 1.97 9.41
CA ILE A 61 -4.58 1.66 7.99
C ILE A 61 -4.59 0.16 7.74
N HIS A 62 -5.02 -0.28 6.56
CA HIS A 62 -5.07 -1.68 6.14
C HIS A 62 -4.62 -1.84 4.69
N GLY A 63 -3.71 -2.77 4.41
CA GLY A 63 -3.26 -3.02 3.05
C GLY A 63 -1.94 -3.78 2.97
N PRO A 64 -1.35 -3.91 1.75
CA PRO A 64 -1.83 -3.29 0.52
C PRO A 64 -3.14 -3.93 0.00
N LEU A 65 -4.16 -3.10 -0.24
CA LEU A 65 -5.51 -3.49 -0.66
C LEU A 65 -6.12 -2.42 -1.57
N GLY A 66 -6.75 -2.85 -2.67
CA GLY A 66 -7.45 -1.97 -3.61
C GLY A 66 -8.88 -1.59 -3.19
N PHE A 67 -9.74 -1.37 -4.18
CA PHE A 67 -11.15 -1.04 -3.94
C PHE A 67 -11.98 -2.26 -3.53
N THR A 68 -11.59 -3.44 -4.02
CA THR A 68 -12.28 -4.71 -3.83
C THR A 68 -11.28 -5.82 -3.52
N ASP A 69 -11.79 -6.95 -3.01
CA ASP A 69 -10.97 -8.13 -2.74
C ASP A 69 -10.54 -8.87 -4.04
N LEU A 70 -10.84 -8.30 -5.21
CA LEU A 70 -10.38 -8.76 -6.52
C LEU A 70 -9.16 -7.98 -7.02
N ASP A 71 -8.81 -6.88 -6.36
CA ASP A 71 -7.57 -6.17 -6.63
C ASP A 71 -6.40 -6.98 -6.06
N PRO A 72 -5.22 -7.02 -6.70
CA PRO A 72 -4.07 -7.71 -6.14
C PRO A 72 -3.74 -7.23 -4.71
N GLU A 73 -3.64 -8.17 -3.77
CA GLU A 73 -3.38 -7.91 -2.36
C GLU A 73 -2.05 -8.52 -1.90
N GLY A 74 -1.57 -8.05 -0.75
CA GLY A 74 -0.39 -8.60 -0.10
C GLY A 74 0.91 -8.29 -0.82
N MET A 75 1.88 -9.18 -0.67
CA MET A 75 3.25 -8.99 -1.15
C MET A 75 3.89 -10.35 -1.41
N LEU A 76 4.68 -10.44 -2.48
CA LEU A 76 5.54 -11.59 -2.74
C LEU A 76 6.71 -11.59 -1.77
N ILE A 77 6.85 -12.67 -0.99
CA ILE A 77 7.94 -12.88 -0.03
C ILE A 77 8.87 -14.06 -0.41
N GLU A 78 8.42 -14.93 -1.31
CA GLU A 78 9.15 -16.12 -1.81
C GLU A 78 8.70 -16.44 -3.25
N GLY A 79 9.48 -17.20 -4.01
CA GLY A 79 9.13 -17.57 -5.40
C GLY A 79 9.44 -16.51 -6.46
N PHE A 80 10.45 -15.66 -6.25
CA PHE A 80 10.86 -14.61 -7.21
C PHE A 80 11.47 -15.16 -8.51
N GLU A 81 11.74 -16.46 -8.56
CA GLU A 81 12.18 -17.23 -9.71
C GLU A 81 11.03 -17.71 -10.60
N GLU A 82 9.79 -17.63 -10.11
CA GLU A 82 8.60 -18.10 -10.82
C GLU A 82 7.96 -17.00 -11.68
N LEU A 83 7.21 -17.40 -12.70
CA LEU A 83 6.46 -16.44 -13.51
C LEU A 83 5.34 -15.79 -12.69
N GLY A 84 5.31 -14.46 -12.70
CA GLY A 84 4.25 -13.70 -12.04
C GLY A 84 2.86 -14.07 -12.54
N THR A 85 1.93 -14.23 -11.59
CA THR A 85 0.53 -14.53 -11.89
C THR A 85 -0.30 -13.24 -11.87
N ILE A 86 -1.41 -13.21 -12.61
CA ILE A 86 -2.31 -12.05 -12.64
C ILE A 86 -3.00 -11.77 -11.30
N ALA A 87 -3.06 -12.76 -10.41
CA ALA A 87 -3.83 -12.68 -9.17
C ALA A 87 -3.12 -11.91 -8.04
N THR A 88 -1.81 -11.68 -8.14
CA THR A 88 -0.98 -11.18 -7.03
C THR A 88 -0.07 -10.05 -7.46
N ILE A 89 0.40 -9.27 -6.49
CA ILE A 89 1.42 -8.25 -6.71
C ILE A 89 2.77 -8.93 -6.90
N TYR A 90 3.47 -8.60 -7.99
CA TYR A 90 4.86 -9.01 -8.21
C TYR A 90 5.81 -7.87 -7.88
N ASN A 91 6.22 -7.77 -6.61
CA ASN A 91 7.16 -6.77 -6.13
C ASN A 91 8.62 -7.26 -6.19
N TYR A 92 9.55 -6.34 -5.98
CA TYR A 92 10.97 -6.69 -5.81
C TYR A 92 11.24 -7.36 -4.45
N PRO A 93 12.31 -8.19 -4.34
CA PRO A 93 12.65 -8.90 -3.11
C PRO A 93 12.97 -8.03 -1.89
N TYR A 94 13.31 -6.75 -2.08
CA TYR A 94 13.62 -5.85 -0.98
C TYR A 94 12.40 -5.31 -0.23
N TYR A 95 11.18 -5.58 -0.70
CA TYR A 95 9.97 -5.05 -0.05
C TYR A 95 9.70 -5.63 1.34
N SER A 96 10.11 -6.88 1.59
CA SER A 96 9.83 -7.60 2.83
C SER A 96 10.94 -7.47 3.88
N GLN A 97 11.96 -6.64 3.61
CA GLN A 97 13.12 -6.44 4.47
C GLN A 97 12.89 -5.35 5.52
#